data_AF-A0AA40ZT03-F1
#
_entry.id   AF-A0AA40ZT03-F1
#
_cell.length_a   1.000
_cell.length_b   1.000
_cell.length_c   1.000
_cell.angle_alpha   90.00
_cell.angle_beta   90.00
_cell.angle_gamma   90.00
#
_symmetry.space_group_name_H-M   'P 1'
#
loop_
_entity.id
_entity.type
_entity.pdbx_description
1 polymer ?
#
loop_
_entity_poly.entity_id
_entity_poly.type
_entity_poly.pdbx_seq_one_letter_code
_entity_poly.pdbx_strand_id
1 'polypeptide(L)'
;MRKYIVIALWALTTLSIGACQSKSSRIDDLKDFVEEIQKDGKDYSQEQWEKANEKFSQLLDKINSYEDLSEDELKEVAKLQGQYAATVFKNSGKAIMEQMEKAGAALDGFLEGVDQGLDNNQEEENE
;
A
#
# COMPACT_ATOMS: atom_id res chain seq x y z
N MET A 1 -8.07 29.07 -9.89
CA MET A 1 -6.77 28.61 -10.43
C MET A 1 -5.55 28.96 -9.58
N ARG A 2 -5.68 29.44 -8.32
CA ARG A 2 -4.53 29.71 -7.41
C ARG A 2 -4.45 28.78 -6.20
N LYS A 3 -5.48 27.96 -5.95
CA LYS A 3 -5.60 27.12 -4.75
C LYS A 3 -4.94 25.75 -4.93
N TYR A 4 -4.98 25.21 -6.14
CA TYR A 4 -4.43 23.89 -6.49
C TYR A 4 -2.91 23.88 -6.66
N ILE A 5 -2.29 25.05 -6.91
CA ILE A 5 -0.83 25.17 -6.99
C ILE A 5 -0.18 25.02 -5.60
N VAL A 6 -0.88 25.41 -4.53
CA VAL A 6 -0.36 25.29 -3.15
C VAL A 6 -0.44 23.83 -2.66
N ILE A 7 -1.44 23.07 -3.13
CA ILE A 7 -1.63 21.66 -2.77
C ILE A 7 -0.62 20.75 -3.50
N ALA A 8 -0.26 21.09 -4.74
CA ALA A 8 0.78 20.38 -5.49
C ALA A 8 2.22 20.58 -4.94
N LEU A 9 2.43 21.60 -4.09
CA LEU A 9 3.75 21.95 -3.54
C LEU A 9 4.01 21.40 -2.13
N TRP A 10 3.03 20.73 -1.50
CA TRP A 10 3.21 20.09 -0.19
C TRP A 10 3.63 18.61 -0.27
N ALA A 11 3.72 18.04 -1.49
CA ALA A 11 4.13 16.65 -1.71
C ALA A 11 5.67 16.45 -1.76
N LEU A 12 6.47 17.51 -1.54
CA LEU A 12 7.94 17.44 -1.65
C LEU A 12 8.71 17.83 -0.38
N THR A 13 8.04 17.87 0.77
CA THR A 13 8.67 18.10 2.07
C THR A 13 8.15 17.01 3.00
N THR A 14 8.88 15.95 3.31
CA THR A 14 10.22 15.95 3.91
C THR A 14 10.93 14.59 3.73
N LEU A 15 11.87 14.50 2.79
CA LEU A 15 12.88 13.44 2.80
C LEU A 15 14.12 13.96 3.53
N SER A 16 14.10 13.97 4.86
CA SER A 16 15.28 14.31 5.68
C SER A 16 15.11 13.81 7.10
N ILE A 17 15.34 12.50 7.34
CA ILE A 17 15.92 12.04 8.61
C ILE A 17 16.94 10.94 8.31
N GLY A 18 18.21 11.29 8.56
CA GLY A 18 19.19 10.41 9.18
C GLY A 18 19.53 9.10 8.49
N ALA A 19 20.64 9.10 7.75
CA ALA A 19 21.49 7.94 7.63
C ALA A 19 21.92 7.47 9.04
N CYS A 20 21.16 6.55 9.63
CA CYS A 20 21.64 5.68 10.69
C CYS A 20 21.68 4.27 10.11
N GLN A 21 22.89 3.88 9.73
CA GLN A 21 23.24 2.63 9.10
C GLN A 21 22.85 1.44 10.00
N SER A 22 21.64 0.92 9.81
CA SER A 22 21.20 -0.35 10.38
C SER A 22 20.32 -1.06 9.35
N LYS A 23 20.30 -2.39 9.38
CA LYS A 23 19.54 -3.24 8.45
C LYS A 23 18.04 -2.87 8.31
N SER A 24 17.48 -2.01 9.16
CA SER A 24 16.10 -1.49 9.04
C SER A 24 15.85 -0.66 7.77
N SER A 25 16.89 0.04 7.26
CA SER A 25 16.70 1.06 6.19
C SER A 25 16.18 0.49 4.87
N ARG A 26 16.30 -0.81 4.63
CA ARG A 26 15.86 -1.47 3.38
C ARG A 26 14.35 -1.73 3.33
N ILE A 27 13.68 -1.80 4.48
CA ILE A 27 12.21 -1.95 4.59
C ILE A 27 11.55 -0.63 5.03
N ASP A 28 12.30 0.27 5.66
CA ASP A 28 11.80 1.58 6.11
C ASP A 28 11.09 2.36 4.96
N ASP A 29 11.61 2.32 3.73
CA ASP A 29 10.95 2.95 2.57
C ASP A 29 9.53 2.40 2.31
N LEU A 30 9.33 1.08 2.46
CA LEU A 30 8.03 0.43 2.31
C LEU A 30 7.11 0.79 3.47
N LYS A 31 7.66 0.81 4.69
CA LYS A 31 6.93 1.14 5.90
C LYS A 31 6.38 2.57 5.86
N ASP A 32 7.25 3.55 5.59
CA ASP A 32 6.87 4.96 5.50
C ASP A 32 5.79 5.17 4.44
N PHE A 33 5.92 4.49 3.30
CA PHE A 33 4.93 4.55 2.25
C PHE A 33 3.57 3.97 2.67
N VAL A 34 3.55 2.81 3.34
CA VAL A 34 2.29 2.22 3.84
C VAL A 34 1.64 3.11 4.90
N GLU A 35 2.42 3.71 5.81
CA GLU A 35 1.92 4.66 6.81
C GLU A 35 1.32 5.91 6.16
N GLU A 36 1.94 6.44 5.10
CA GLU A 36 1.40 7.56 4.30
C GLU A 36 0.05 7.18 3.70
N ILE A 37 -0.04 6.02 3.06
CA ILE A 37 -1.27 5.53 2.40
C ILE A 37 -2.39 5.28 3.42
N GLN A 38 -2.07 4.76 4.60
CA GLN A 38 -3.05 4.59 5.68
C GLN A 38 -3.65 5.91 6.15
N LYS A 39 -2.85 6.97 6.15
CA LYS A 39 -3.27 8.30 6.63
C LYS A 39 -4.04 9.08 5.56
N ASP A 40 -3.52 9.09 4.33
CA ASP A 40 -3.97 9.99 3.28
C ASP A 40 -4.76 9.28 2.17
N GLY A 41 -4.70 7.95 2.08
CA GLY A 41 -5.32 7.16 1.01
C GLY A 41 -6.84 7.28 0.91
N LYS A 42 -7.53 7.68 1.98
CA LYS A 42 -8.98 7.95 1.96
C LYS A 42 -9.36 9.12 1.03
N ASP A 43 -8.43 10.04 0.77
CA ASP A 43 -8.64 11.24 -0.03
C ASP A 43 -8.02 11.11 -1.44
N TYR A 44 -7.47 9.94 -1.77
CA TYR A 44 -6.82 9.69 -3.05
C TYR A 44 -7.84 9.49 -4.17
N SER A 45 -7.58 10.15 -5.31
CA SER A 45 -8.26 9.83 -6.56
C SER A 45 -7.77 8.51 -7.15
N GLN A 46 -8.48 7.99 -8.15
CA GLN A 46 -8.06 6.79 -8.87
C GLN A 46 -6.65 6.91 -9.46
N GLU A 47 -6.30 8.06 -10.07
CA GLU A 47 -4.96 8.28 -10.64
C GLU A 47 -3.86 8.34 -9.55
N GLN A 48 -4.21 8.81 -8.35
CA GLN A 48 -3.28 8.80 -7.21
C GLN A 48 -3.06 7.38 -6.70
N TRP A 49 -4.11 6.56 -6.67
CA TRP A 49 -4.02 5.15 -6.34
C TRP A 49 -3.24 4.34 -7.37
N GLU A 50 -3.34 4.67 -8.66
CA GLU A 50 -2.52 4.05 -9.70
C GLU A 50 -1.03 4.30 -9.45
N LYS A 51 -0.65 5.55 -9.18
CA LYS A 51 0.73 5.91 -8.84
C LYS A 51 1.18 5.28 -7.52
N ALA A 52 0.28 5.17 -6.54
CA ALA A 52 0.57 4.51 -5.27
C ALA A 52 0.86 3.01 -5.49
N ASN A 53 0.06 2.33 -6.30
CA ASN A 53 0.25 0.92 -6.63
C ASN A 53 1.57 0.70 -7.39
N GLU A 54 1.91 1.56 -8.35
CA GLU A 54 3.21 1.47 -9.05
C GLU A 54 4.39 1.65 -8.09
N LYS A 55 4.32 2.64 -7.20
CA LYS A 55 5.37 2.87 -6.19
C LYS A 55 5.46 1.71 -5.21
N PHE A 56 4.33 1.14 -4.80
CA PHE A 56 4.27 -0.05 -3.95
C PHE A 56 4.97 -1.25 -4.59
N SER A 57 4.66 -1.56 -5.85
CA SER A 57 5.31 -2.65 -6.58
C SER A 57 6.81 -2.42 -6.74
N GLN A 58 7.26 -1.19 -7.06
CA GLN A 58 8.68 -0.86 -7.15
C GLN A 58 9.43 -1.06 -5.82
N LEU A 59 8.80 -0.72 -4.70
CA LEU A 59 9.36 -0.93 -3.37
C LEU A 59 9.48 -2.42 -3.05
N LEU A 60 8.47 -3.22 -3.40
CA LEU A 60 8.51 -4.67 -3.25
C LEU A 60 9.58 -5.31 -4.15
N ASP A 61 9.71 -4.89 -5.40
CA ASP A 61 10.76 -5.38 -6.30
C ASP A 61 12.16 -5.06 -5.76
N LYS A 62 12.36 -3.85 -5.24
CA LYS A 62 13.61 -3.46 -4.57
C LYS A 62 13.89 -4.38 -3.37
N ILE A 63 12.88 -4.69 -2.57
CA ILE A 63 13.03 -5.59 -1.41
C ILE A 63 13.31 -7.02 -1.85
N ASN A 64 12.58 -7.54 -2.84
CA ASN A 64 12.77 -8.89 -3.38
C ASN A 64 14.11 -9.07 -4.08
N SER A 65 14.76 -7.99 -4.52
CA SER A 65 16.11 -8.03 -5.07
C SER A 65 17.19 -8.35 -4.01
N TYR A 66 16.87 -8.25 -2.72
CA TYR A 66 17.77 -8.64 -1.64
C TYR A 66 17.67 -10.15 -1.37
N GLU A 67 18.77 -10.86 -1.55
CA GLU A 67 18.84 -12.32 -1.33
C GLU A 67 19.01 -12.71 0.15
N ASP A 68 19.28 -11.75 1.03
CA ASP A 68 19.66 -11.95 2.43
C ASP A 68 18.64 -11.38 3.44
N LEU A 69 17.36 -11.30 3.07
CA LEU A 69 16.27 -10.94 4.02
C LEU A 69 16.19 -11.96 5.16
N SER A 70 16.22 -11.47 6.39
CA SER A 70 15.94 -12.28 7.58
C SER A 70 14.46 -12.63 7.72
N GLU A 71 14.14 -13.63 8.55
CA GLU A 71 12.74 -14.01 8.81
C GLU A 71 11.92 -12.86 9.41
N ASP A 72 12.53 -12.04 10.28
CA ASP A 72 11.88 -10.86 10.85
C ASP A 72 11.57 -9.80 9.78
N GLU A 73 12.51 -9.57 8.87
CA GLU A 73 12.35 -8.68 7.71
C GLU A 73 11.24 -9.18 6.77
N LEU A 74 11.23 -10.47 6.43
CA LEU A 74 10.18 -11.08 5.61
C LEU A 74 8.80 -10.94 6.26
N LYS A 75 8.73 -11.17 7.57
CA LYS A 75 7.49 -11.01 8.34
C LYS A 75 7.02 -9.56 8.37
N GLU A 76 7.93 -8.60 8.48
CA GLU A 76 7.61 -7.18 8.43
C GLU A 76 7.10 -6.77 7.04
N VAL A 77 7.75 -7.22 5.96
CA VAL A 77 7.29 -6.99 4.58
C VAL A 77 5.89 -7.56 4.37
N ALA A 78 5.65 -8.81 4.79
CA ALA A 78 4.34 -9.45 4.68
C ALA A 78 3.25 -8.68 5.45
N LYS A 79 3.58 -8.17 6.65
CA LYS A 79 2.67 -7.34 7.45
C LYS A 79 2.35 -6.02 6.72
N LEU A 80 3.36 -5.36 6.15
CA LEU A 80 3.19 -4.11 5.40
C LEU A 80 2.36 -4.34 4.12
N GLN A 81 2.54 -5.46 3.43
CA GLN A 81 1.72 -5.85 2.29
C GLN A 81 0.24 -5.99 2.66
N GLY A 82 -0.06 -6.70 3.76
CA GLY A 82 -1.43 -6.82 4.25
C GLY A 82 -2.04 -5.48 4.68
N GLN A 83 -1.26 -4.62 5.33
CA GLN A 83 -1.71 -3.27 5.73
C GLN A 83 -2.04 -2.38 4.54
N TYR A 84 -1.21 -2.40 3.49
CA TYR A 84 -1.48 -1.69 2.25
C TYR A 84 -2.76 -2.23 1.58
N ALA A 85 -2.87 -3.55 1.44
CA ALA A 85 -4.03 -4.22 0.86
C ALA A 85 -5.35 -3.85 1.55
N ALA A 86 -5.37 -3.91 2.89
CA ALA A 86 -6.54 -3.52 3.68
C ALA A 86 -6.93 -2.05 3.47
N THR A 87 -5.93 -1.18 3.30
CA THR A 87 -6.15 0.25 3.07
C THR A 87 -6.70 0.51 1.67
N VAL A 88 -6.13 -0.14 0.64
CA VAL A 88 -6.64 -0.09 -0.72
C VAL A 88 -8.08 -0.58 -0.75
N PHE A 89 -8.35 -1.73 -0.15
CA PHE A 89 -9.70 -2.30 -0.08
C PHE A 89 -10.71 -1.34 0.54
N LYS A 90 -10.35 -0.75 1.69
CA LYS A 90 -11.23 0.16 2.43
C LYS A 90 -11.53 1.46 1.68
N ASN A 91 -10.57 1.99 0.94
CA ASN A 91 -10.63 3.37 0.43
C ASN A 91 -10.85 3.48 -1.09
N SER A 92 -10.62 2.41 -1.85
CA SER A 92 -10.36 2.51 -3.30
C SER A 92 -11.36 1.70 -4.15
N GLY A 93 -12.03 0.73 -3.55
CA GLY A 93 -13.00 -0.13 -4.24
C GLY A 93 -12.37 -1.08 -5.26
N LYS A 94 -13.24 -1.86 -5.94
CA LYS A 94 -12.85 -3.03 -6.76
C LYS A 94 -11.93 -2.69 -7.94
N ALA A 95 -12.11 -1.53 -8.59
CA ALA A 95 -11.31 -1.16 -9.76
C ALA A 95 -9.81 -0.96 -9.45
N ILE A 96 -9.47 -0.43 -8.28
CA ILE A 96 -8.07 -0.21 -7.88
C ILE A 96 -7.44 -1.50 -7.37
N MET A 97 -8.28 -2.35 -6.77
CA MET A 97 -7.91 -3.70 -6.37
C MET A 97 -7.55 -4.58 -7.57
N GLU A 98 -8.34 -4.55 -8.65
CA GLU A 98 -8.01 -5.22 -9.92
C GLU A 98 -6.69 -4.69 -10.53
N GLN A 99 -6.38 -3.40 -10.35
CA GLN A 99 -5.12 -2.84 -10.80
C GLN A 99 -3.93 -3.30 -9.95
N MET A 100 -4.13 -3.46 -8.65
CA MET A 100 -3.11 -4.00 -7.75
C MET A 100 -2.76 -5.46 -8.10
N GLU A 101 -3.77 -6.26 -8.43
CA GLU A 101 -3.61 -7.64 -8.92
C GLU A 101 -2.79 -7.66 -10.22
N LYS A 102 -3.14 -6.80 -11.19
CA LYS A 102 -2.39 -6.64 -12.44
C LYS A 102 -0.96 -6.16 -12.23
N ALA A 103 -0.71 -5.36 -11.21
CA ALA A 103 0.62 -4.84 -10.87
C ALA A 103 1.53 -5.88 -10.20
N GLY A 104 1.07 -7.13 -10.05
CA GLY A 104 1.89 -8.22 -9.51
C GLY A 104 2.12 -8.15 -8.01
N ALA A 105 1.44 -7.22 -7.31
CA ALA A 105 1.38 -7.23 -5.86
C ALA A 105 0.42 -8.36 -5.46
N ALA A 106 0.94 -9.60 -5.48
CA ALA A 106 0.17 -10.82 -5.27
C ALA A 106 -0.67 -10.75 -3.99
N LEU A 107 -1.95 -10.44 -4.16
CA LEU A 107 -2.99 -10.40 -3.13
C LEU A 107 -4.06 -11.45 -3.37
N ASP A 108 -3.83 -12.44 -4.25
CA ASP A 108 -4.85 -13.44 -4.60
C ASP A 108 -5.57 -14.02 -3.36
N GLY A 109 -4.82 -14.39 -2.32
CA GLY A 109 -5.40 -14.90 -1.06
C GLY A 109 -6.11 -13.84 -0.19
N PHE A 110 -5.80 -12.56 -0.36
CA PHE A 110 -6.51 -11.46 0.31
C PHE A 110 -7.81 -11.10 -0.45
N LEU A 111 -7.79 -11.15 -1.79
CA LEU A 111 -8.97 -10.93 -2.63
C LEU A 111 -10.02 -12.00 -2.41
N GLU A 112 -9.62 -13.27 -2.35
CA GLU A 112 -10.54 -14.38 -2.06
C GLU A 112 -11.23 -14.21 -0.69
N GLY A 113 -10.48 -13.78 0.34
CA GLY A 113 -11.04 -13.50 1.66
C GLY A 113 -11.94 -12.26 1.70
N VAL A 114 -11.64 -11.26 0.89
CA VAL A 114 -12.46 -10.05 0.71
C VAL A 114 -13.76 -10.36 -0.03
N ASP A 115 -13.71 -11.06 -1.16
CA ASP A 115 -14.89 -11.41 -1.96
C ASP A 115 -15.80 -12.33 -1.13
N GLN A 116 -15.26 -13.31 -0.40
CA GLN A 116 -16.05 -14.11 0.54
C GLN A 116 -16.62 -13.28 1.70
N GLY A 117 -15.86 -12.35 2.28
CA GLY A 117 -16.34 -11.52 3.39
C GLY A 117 -17.43 -10.51 3.00
N LEU A 118 -17.41 -10.04 1.76
CA LEU A 118 -18.43 -9.15 1.18
C LEU A 118 -19.70 -9.91 0.76
N ASP A 119 -19.55 -11.14 0.25
CA ASP A 119 -20.69 -11.99 -0.15
C ASP A 119 -21.49 -12.46 1.09
N ASN A 120 -20.80 -12.85 2.17
CA ASN A 120 -21.46 -13.30 3.42
C ASN A 120 -22.17 -12.17 4.20
N ASN A 121 -21.86 -10.89 3.96
CA ASN A 121 -22.55 -9.77 4.62
C ASN A 121 -23.88 -9.37 3.98
N GLN A 122 -24.28 -9.98 2.84
CA GLN A 122 -25.60 -9.76 2.25
C GLN A 122 -26.66 -10.79 2.68
N GLU A 123 -26.26 -11.88 3.36
CA GLU A 123 -27.19 -12.95 3.77
C GLU A 123 -27.63 -12.88 5.25
N GLU A 124 -26.95 -12.12 6.12
CA GLU A 124 -27.27 -12.06 7.57
C GLU A 124 -28.22 -10.90 7.98
N GLU A 125 -28.93 -10.25 7.05
CA GLU A 125 -29.96 -9.23 7.38
C GLU A 125 -31.40 -9.70 7.18
N ASN A 126 -31.64 -11.01 7.01
CA ASN A 126 -32.98 -11.60 7.00
C ASN A 126 -33.08 -12.87 7.86
N GLU A 127 -32.98 -12.72 9.18
CA GLU A 127 -33.63 -13.66 10.12
C GLU A 127 -34.31 -12.92 11.28
#